data_AF-A0A1U7ETG2-F1
#
_entry.id   AF-A0A1U7ETG2-F1
#
_cell.length_a   1.000
_cell.length_b   1.000
_cell.length_c   1.000
_cell.angle_alpha   90.00
_cell.angle_beta   90.00
_cell.angle_gamma   90.00
#
_symmetry.space_group_name_H-M   'P 1'
#
loop_
_entity.id
_entity.type
_entity.pdbx_description
1 polymer ?
#
loop_
_entity_poly.entity_id
_entity_poly.type
_entity_poly.pdbx_seq_one_letter_code
_entity_poly.pdbx_strand_id
1 'polypeptide(L)'
;MKRHVDRTVAVTRGVVDGARSDRITFLAASLAYYGLVSLVPLLVLALVAASVVGEGQLIEALVVAVGDALGEQAGDVLGDALTGAAGRGGATLLGLAVFLWSGLKLFRGLDIAFSEVYGTAGPESLLSGIRNAVVTLGAVGLGVTATVAAGAAIAVLGVDAAVEGVALVGTLGLFVALTVAFLPLYYFLPGTDVSLSEAVPGAAFAAIGWTALQTGFRIYAGATDAYAAYGILGGVLLLVTFLYLGALVLLLGAVLNAVLAGRSPPSDPDSMTAAAGAAAPAAGRPPAPSADTTVPASAVTARSDTMTRDRPDDDASNEELREEIERLYDELDRFEERIEDRTVHRETLESDLRRYVRRRVRRGKARGWGPYLVLLYGTAMTLGAFYWLAGGWAVLAMVVIWLSTLGLYALMLIVGTTLTAAGLPGRLLDRVRDR
;
A
#
# COMPACT_ATOMS: atom_id res chain seq x y z
N MET A 1 -27.82 -3.90 -23.45
CA MET A 1 -28.12 -3.57 -22.04
C MET A 1 -27.35 -4.45 -21.05
N LYS A 2 -27.44 -5.80 -21.10
CA LYS A 2 -26.71 -6.72 -20.19
C LYS A 2 -25.20 -6.46 -20.09
N ARG A 3 -24.48 -6.32 -21.23
CA ARG A 3 -23.04 -5.98 -21.26
C ARG A 3 -22.65 -4.69 -20.52
N HIS A 4 -23.50 -3.67 -20.51
CA HIS A 4 -23.21 -2.42 -19.79
C HIS A 4 -23.43 -2.59 -18.29
N VAL A 5 -24.48 -3.31 -17.90
CA VAL A 5 -24.76 -3.64 -16.49
C VAL A 5 -23.64 -4.51 -15.91
N ASP A 6 -23.19 -5.53 -16.64
CA ASP A 6 -22.11 -6.42 -16.19
C ASP A 6 -20.78 -5.65 -16.01
N ARG A 7 -20.49 -4.69 -16.91
CA ARG A 7 -19.30 -3.84 -16.83
C ARG A 7 -19.39 -2.86 -15.66
N THR A 8 -20.52 -2.20 -15.44
CA THR A 8 -20.70 -1.29 -14.30
C THR A 8 -20.61 -2.05 -12.97
N VAL A 9 -21.22 -3.22 -12.86
CA VAL A 9 -21.13 -4.06 -11.66
C VAL A 9 -19.69 -4.51 -11.40
N ALA A 10 -18.95 -4.91 -12.43
CA ALA A 10 -17.53 -5.26 -12.31
C ALA A 10 -16.67 -4.08 -11.84
N VAL A 11 -16.91 -2.88 -12.38
CA VAL A 11 -16.20 -1.66 -11.98
C VAL A 11 -16.51 -1.29 -10.53
N THR A 12 -17.78 -1.25 -10.15
CA THR A 12 -18.19 -0.93 -8.78
C THR A 12 -17.63 -1.95 -7.80
N ARG A 13 -17.68 -3.25 -8.14
CA ARG A 13 -17.09 -4.30 -7.31
C ARG A 13 -15.57 -4.14 -7.18
N GLY A 14 -14.86 -3.87 -8.26
CA GLY A 14 -13.41 -3.62 -8.23
C GLY A 14 -13.03 -2.42 -7.36
N VAL A 15 -13.81 -1.33 -7.42
CA VAL A 15 -13.59 -0.15 -6.55
C VAL A 15 -13.90 -0.48 -5.09
N VAL A 16 -14.95 -1.24 -4.80
CA VAL A 16 -15.29 -1.67 -3.43
C VAL A 16 -14.24 -2.62 -2.86
N ASP A 17 -13.75 -3.56 -3.66
CA ASP A 17 -12.69 -4.49 -3.26
C ASP A 17 -11.38 -3.73 -3.03
N GLY A 18 -11.06 -2.74 -3.87
CA GLY A 18 -9.96 -1.81 -3.64
C GLY A 18 -10.14 -1.00 -2.35
N ALA A 19 -11.33 -0.48 -2.08
CA ALA A 19 -11.62 0.26 -0.84
C ALA A 19 -11.48 -0.61 0.42
N ARG A 20 -11.73 -1.91 0.31
CA ARG A 20 -11.57 -2.89 1.38
C ARG A 20 -10.17 -3.47 1.48
N SER A 21 -9.28 -3.14 0.54
CA SER A 21 -7.89 -3.58 0.61
C SER A 21 -7.20 -2.91 1.80
N ASP A 22 -6.76 -3.73 2.76
CA ASP A 22 -5.92 -3.30 3.90
C ASP A 22 -4.68 -2.53 3.44
N ARG A 23 -4.22 -2.77 2.20
CA ARG A 23 -3.06 -2.10 1.64
C ARG A 23 -3.37 -0.66 1.23
N ILE A 24 -4.51 -0.41 0.59
CA ILE A 24 -4.90 0.92 0.14
C ILE A 24 -5.20 1.82 1.34
N THR A 25 -5.90 1.29 2.35
CA THR A 25 -6.17 2.02 3.60
C THR A 25 -4.88 2.30 4.38
N PHE A 26 -3.94 1.34 4.44
CA PHE A 26 -2.63 1.57 5.04
C PHE A 26 -1.80 2.63 4.30
N LEU A 27 -1.79 2.59 2.96
CA LEU A 27 -1.11 3.60 2.15
C LEU A 27 -1.74 4.99 2.37
N ALA A 28 -3.06 5.09 2.37
CA ALA A 28 -3.78 6.35 2.68
C ALA A 28 -3.41 6.90 4.06
N ALA A 29 -3.31 6.05 5.08
CA ALA A 29 -2.88 6.47 6.43
C ALA A 29 -1.43 7.00 6.44
N SER A 30 -0.52 6.36 5.69
CA SER A 30 0.86 6.83 5.58
C SER A 30 0.95 8.21 4.89
N LEU A 31 0.14 8.43 3.85
CA LEU A 31 0.04 9.70 3.14
C LEU A 31 -0.52 10.80 4.05
N ALA A 32 -1.56 10.48 4.82
CA ALA A 32 -2.14 11.41 5.79
C ALA A 32 -1.11 11.84 6.85
N TYR A 33 -0.33 10.90 7.39
CA TYR A 33 0.74 11.21 8.33
C TYR A 33 1.79 12.14 7.72
N TYR A 34 2.32 11.83 6.54
CA TYR A 34 3.34 12.67 5.90
C TYR A 34 2.78 14.04 5.47
N GLY A 35 1.51 14.11 5.07
CA GLY A 35 0.80 15.35 4.79
C GLY A 35 0.61 16.23 6.03
N LEU A 36 0.28 15.63 7.18
CA LEU A 36 0.20 16.35 8.45
C LEU A 36 1.57 16.92 8.85
N VAL A 37 2.61 16.11 8.76
CA VAL A 37 3.99 16.51 9.14
C VAL A 37 4.52 17.62 8.23
N SER A 38 4.11 17.67 6.96
CA SER A 38 4.54 18.73 6.02
C SER A 38 3.79 20.05 6.20
N LEU A 39 2.60 20.03 6.80
CA LEU A 39 1.70 21.18 6.88
C LEU A 39 2.28 22.33 7.73
N VAL A 40 2.81 22.04 8.92
CA VAL A 40 3.39 23.07 9.80
C VAL A 40 4.60 23.76 9.14
N PRO A 41 5.61 23.02 8.63
CA PRO A 41 6.70 23.60 7.86
C PRO A 41 6.25 24.41 6.63
N LEU A 42 5.24 23.92 5.90
CA LEU A 42 4.68 24.60 4.74
C LEU A 42 4.11 25.97 5.12
N LEU A 43 3.36 26.05 6.22
CA LEU A 43 2.78 27.30 6.70
C LEU A 43 3.85 28.31 7.11
N VAL A 44 4.92 27.86 7.76
CA VAL A 44 6.08 28.72 8.08
C VAL A 44 6.75 29.24 6.81
N LEU A 45 6.92 28.41 5.78
CA LEU A 45 7.49 28.83 4.51
C LEU A 45 6.58 29.79 3.75
N ALA A 46 5.27 29.52 3.73
CA ALA A 46 4.28 30.41 3.13
C ALA A 46 4.30 31.78 3.80
N LEU A 47 4.46 31.83 5.13
CA LEU A 47 4.62 33.08 5.87
C LEU A 47 5.90 33.82 5.49
N VAL A 48 7.04 33.14 5.40
CA VAL A 48 8.31 33.76 4.99
C VAL A 48 8.21 34.29 3.57
N ALA A 49 7.52 33.57 2.67
CA ALA A 49 7.25 34.08 1.33
C ALA A 49 6.34 35.32 1.38
N ALA A 50 5.26 35.30 2.16
CA ALA A 50 4.32 36.41 2.31
C ALA A 50 4.97 37.65 2.95
N SER A 51 5.89 37.47 3.90
CA SER A 51 6.61 38.58 4.55
C SER A 51 7.62 39.25 3.63
N VAL A 52 8.20 38.50 2.68
CA VAL A 52 9.04 39.06 1.61
C VAL A 52 8.20 39.87 0.61
N VAL A 53 6.96 39.44 0.35
CA VAL A 53 6.03 40.14 -0.55
C VAL A 53 5.35 41.34 0.12
N GLY A 54 5.29 41.37 1.46
CA GLY A 54 4.86 42.55 2.24
C GLY A 54 3.37 42.61 2.56
N GLU A 55 2.64 41.48 2.53
CA GLU A 55 1.19 41.48 2.74
C GLU A 55 0.80 40.84 4.08
N GLY A 56 0.60 41.66 5.12
CA GLY A 56 -0.01 41.21 6.39
C GLY A 56 -1.41 40.62 6.21
N GLN A 57 -2.11 40.98 5.13
CA GLN A 57 -3.41 40.45 4.74
C GLN A 57 -3.39 38.96 4.41
N LEU A 58 -2.25 38.43 3.93
CA LEU A 58 -2.09 37.02 3.60
C LEU A 58 -2.06 36.14 4.86
N ILE A 59 -1.50 36.68 5.95
CA ILE A 59 -1.46 36.03 7.27
C ILE A 59 -2.86 35.95 7.87
N GLU A 60 -3.57 37.07 7.85
CA GLU A 60 -4.94 37.16 8.34
C GLU A 60 -5.88 36.26 7.53
N ALA A 61 -5.76 36.28 6.19
CA ALA A 61 -6.52 35.38 5.32
C ALA A 61 -6.22 33.91 5.57
N LEU A 62 -4.97 33.53 5.86
CA LEU A 62 -4.61 32.15 6.20
C LEU A 62 -5.14 31.73 7.56
N VAL A 63 -5.04 32.60 8.57
CA VAL A 63 -5.59 32.34 9.91
C VAL A 63 -7.10 32.18 9.85
N VAL A 64 -7.79 33.06 9.12
CA VAL A 64 -9.24 32.97 8.89
C VAL A 64 -9.58 31.71 8.11
N ALA A 65 -8.88 31.42 7.01
CA ALA A 65 -9.15 30.22 6.23
C ALA A 65 -8.94 28.93 7.02
N VAL A 66 -7.94 28.88 7.91
CA VAL A 66 -7.70 27.75 8.80
C VAL A 66 -8.69 27.72 9.96
N GLY A 67 -9.11 28.87 10.48
CA GLY A 67 -10.19 28.98 11.47
C GLY A 67 -11.52 28.48 10.92
N ASP A 68 -11.88 28.90 9.71
CA ASP A 68 -13.08 28.45 9.00
C ASP A 68 -12.99 26.96 8.63
N ALA A 69 -11.79 26.50 8.25
CA ALA A 69 -11.59 25.13 7.82
C ALA A 69 -11.41 24.14 8.96
N LEU A 70 -10.87 24.53 10.12
CA LEU A 70 -10.45 23.61 11.21
C LEU A 70 -10.95 24.04 12.60
N GLY A 71 -11.64 25.18 12.72
CA GLY A 71 -12.16 25.77 13.96
C GLY A 71 -11.32 26.97 14.45
N GLU A 72 -11.95 27.93 15.13
CA GLU A 72 -11.30 29.16 15.64
C GLU A 72 -10.02 28.89 16.42
N GLN A 73 -9.99 27.87 17.27
CA GLN A 73 -8.80 27.48 18.05
C GLN A 73 -7.62 27.03 17.18
N ALA A 74 -7.86 26.41 16.03
CA ALA A 74 -6.81 26.06 15.08
C ALA A 74 -6.29 27.31 14.36
N GLY A 75 -7.17 28.27 14.08
CA GLY A 75 -6.82 29.61 13.62
C GLY A 75 -5.96 30.35 14.64
N ASP A 76 -6.33 30.35 15.92
CA ASP A 76 -5.60 31.01 17.01
C ASP A 76 -4.21 30.39 17.22
N VAL A 77 -4.12 29.05 17.31
CA VAL A 77 -2.84 28.35 17.42
C VAL A 77 -1.94 28.65 16.23
N LEU A 78 -2.53 28.73 15.04
CA LEU A 78 -1.79 29.13 13.85
C LEU A 78 -1.34 30.59 13.97
N GLY A 79 -2.21 31.53 14.34
CA GLY A 79 -1.87 32.94 14.54
C GLY A 79 -0.74 33.14 15.56
N ASP A 80 -0.78 32.43 16.68
CA ASP A 80 0.26 32.44 17.71
C ASP A 80 1.58 31.85 17.20
N ALA A 81 1.52 30.73 16.47
CA ALA A 81 2.69 30.14 15.85
C ALA A 81 3.31 31.06 14.77
N LEU A 82 2.48 31.76 14.01
CA LEU A 82 2.90 32.66 12.93
C LEU A 82 3.51 33.96 13.47
N THR A 83 2.91 34.56 14.50
CA THR A 83 3.45 35.76 15.18
C THR A 83 4.70 35.45 15.99
N GLY A 84 4.79 34.26 16.59
CA GLY A 84 5.98 33.81 17.33
C GLY A 84 7.17 33.40 16.44
N ALA A 85 6.94 33.00 15.20
CA ALA A 85 7.97 32.57 14.25
C ALA A 85 8.66 33.73 13.50
N ALA A 86 8.02 34.90 13.40
CA ALA A 86 8.41 36.05 12.58
C ALA A 86 9.77 36.73 12.95
N GLY A 87 10.59 36.15 13.83
CA GLY A 87 11.87 36.72 14.26
C GLY A 87 13.05 35.76 14.37
N ARG A 88 12.95 34.49 13.94
CA ARG A 88 14.02 33.49 14.14
C ARG A 88 14.42 32.76 12.85
N GLY A 89 15.36 33.31 12.10
CA GLY A 89 15.85 32.72 10.82
C GLY A 89 16.35 31.26 10.93
N GLY A 90 16.79 30.81 12.10
CA GLY A 90 17.16 29.40 12.33
C GLY A 90 15.97 28.42 12.34
N ALA A 91 14.78 28.87 12.74
CA ALA A 91 13.55 28.07 12.69
C ALA A 91 13.08 27.86 11.24
N THR A 92 13.31 28.83 10.36
CA THR A 92 12.98 28.76 8.93
C THR A 92 13.79 27.70 8.20
N LEU A 93 15.10 27.57 8.48
CA LEU A 93 15.96 26.57 7.84
C LEU A 93 15.60 25.14 8.28
N LEU A 94 15.34 24.94 9.57
CA LEU A 94 14.86 23.65 10.07
C LEU A 94 13.47 23.31 9.52
N GLY A 95 12.56 24.28 9.48
CA GLY A 95 11.26 24.15 8.83
C GLY A 95 11.41 23.72 7.37
N LEU A 96 12.25 24.40 6.59
CA LEU A 96 12.51 24.03 5.20
C LEU A 96 13.03 22.59 5.06
N ALA A 97 13.98 22.18 5.90
CA ALA A 97 14.51 20.82 5.88
C ALA A 97 13.42 19.77 6.18
N VAL A 98 12.59 20.00 7.20
CA VAL A 98 11.48 19.10 7.57
C VAL A 98 10.40 19.09 6.48
N PHE A 99 10.08 20.25 5.88
CA PHE A 99 9.14 20.35 4.77
C PHE A 99 9.61 19.54 3.57
N LEU A 100 10.85 19.73 3.14
CA LEU A 100 11.41 19.02 1.99
C LEU A 100 11.48 17.51 2.25
N TRP A 101 11.87 17.11 3.46
CA TRP A 101 11.92 15.71 3.85
C TRP A 101 10.53 15.05 3.86
N SER A 102 9.53 15.70 4.47
CA SER A 102 8.16 15.19 4.56
C SER A 102 7.45 15.22 3.21
N GLY A 103 7.62 16.28 2.41
CA GLY A 103 7.13 16.38 1.04
C GLY A 103 7.70 15.28 0.13
N LEU A 104 9.01 14.99 0.24
CA LEU A 104 9.64 13.89 -0.49
C LEU A 104 9.10 12.51 -0.06
N LYS A 105 8.81 12.34 1.23
CA LYS A 105 8.17 11.11 1.76
C LYS A 105 6.73 10.97 1.27
N LEU A 106 5.95 12.05 1.28
CA LEU A 106 4.58 12.08 0.77
C LEU A 106 4.53 11.73 -0.72
N PHE A 107 5.37 12.39 -1.53
CA PHE A 107 5.44 12.11 -2.98
C PHE A 107 5.83 10.66 -3.25
N ARG A 108 6.88 10.16 -2.61
CA ARG A 108 7.29 8.75 -2.75
C ARG A 108 6.20 7.79 -2.28
N GLY A 109 5.44 8.15 -1.24
CA GLY A 109 4.27 7.39 -0.82
C GLY A 109 3.20 7.32 -1.90
N LEU A 110 2.92 8.44 -2.58
CA LEU A 110 1.97 8.50 -3.71
C LEU A 110 2.45 7.64 -4.87
N ASP A 111 3.71 7.79 -5.26
CA ASP A 111 4.34 7.05 -6.35
C ASP A 111 4.31 5.53 -6.10
N ILE A 112 4.66 5.08 -4.88
CA ILE A 112 4.53 3.68 -4.47
C ILE A 112 3.07 3.23 -4.52
N ALA A 113 2.15 4.04 -4.00
CA ALA A 113 0.74 3.66 -3.94
C ALA A 113 0.11 3.54 -5.34
N PHE A 114 0.42 4.46 -6.25
CA PHE A 114 -0.04 4.38 -7.63
C PHE A 114 0.62 3.23 -8.37
N SER A 115 1.93 3.01 -8.20
CA SER A 115 2.61 1.87 -8.82
C SER A 115 2.03 0.53 -8.36
N GLU A 116 1.71 0.40 -7.06
CA GLU A 116 1.05 -0.78 -6.50
C GLU A 116 -0.35 -1.00 -7.11
N VAL A 117 -1.15 0.06 -7.24
CA VAL A 117 -2.49 -0.01 -7.83
C VAL A 117 -2.45 -0.42 -9.31
N TYR A 118 -1.44 0.05 -10.06
CA TYR A 118 -1.26 -0.26 -11.48
C TYR A 118 -0.44 -1.53 -11.72
N GLY A 119 0.13 -2.15 -10.68
CA GLY A 119 0.96 -3.35 -10.77
C GLY A 119 2.30 -3.12 -11.45
N THR A 120 2.87 -1.91 -11.34
CA THR A 120 4.10 -1.50 -12.02
C THR A 120 5.30 -1.56 -11.09
N ALA A 121 6.47 -1.90 -11.63
CA ALA A 121 7.72 -1.60 -10.95
C ALA A 121 7.85 -0.07 -10.98
N GLY A 122 7.98 0.58 -9.83
CA GLY A 122 8.01 2.05 -9.71
C GLY A 122 9.12 2.73 -10.55
N PRO A 123 9.40 4.03 -10.34
CA PRO A 123 10.17 4.84 -11.28
C PRO A 123 11.55 4.25 -11.62
N GLU A 124 11.85 4.19 -12.92
CA GLU A 124 13.08 3.58 -13.46
C GLU A 124 14.38 4.23 -12.96
N SER A 125 14.32 5.47 -12.43
CA SER A 125 15.47 6.17 -11.86
C SER A 125 15.07 7.21 -10.79
N LEU A 126 15.99 7.57 -9.90
CA LEU A 126 15.76 8.64 -8.92
C LEU A 126 15.49 10.00 -9.58
N LEU A 127 16.12 10.29 -10.71
CA LEU A 127 15.97 11.56 -11.41
C LEU A 127 14.59 11.67 -12.09
N SER A 128 14.09 10.60 -12.69
CA SER A 128 12.72 10.56 -13.23
C SER A 128 11.69 10.68 -12.12
N GLY A 129 11.91 10.06 -10.96
CA GLY A 129 11.06 10.25 -9.78
C GLY A 129 11.02 11.71 -9.31
N ILE A 130 12.15 12.39 -9.19
CA ILE A 130 12.20 13.82 -8.81
C ILE A 130 11.52 14.71 -9.85
N ARG A 131 11.78 14.47 -11.14
CA ARG A 131 11.12 15.23 -12.22
C ARG A 131 9.61 15.07 -12.17
N ASN A 132 9.13 13.83 -12.03
CA ASN A 132 7.69 13.55 -11.90
C ASN A 132 7.13 14.21 -10.64
N ALA A 133 7.88 14.23 -9.53
CA ALA A 133 7.49 14.96 -8.31
C ALA A 133 7.29 16.44 -8.56
N VAL A 134 8.28 17.09 -9.17
CA VAL A 134 8.24 18.53 -9.43
C VAL A 134 7.11 18.88 -10.38
N VAL A 135 6.93 18.13 -11.47
CA VAL A 135 5.86 18.36 -12.44
C VAL A 135 4.49 18.15 -11.80
N THR A 136 4.33 17.06 -11.05
CA THR A 136 3.04 16.70 -10.44
C THR A 136 2.67 17.66 -9.31
N LEU A 137 3.59 17.95 -8.39
CA LEU A 137 3.37 18.91 -7.31
C LEU A 137 3.19 20.32 -7.85
N GLY A 138 3.93 20.72 -8.88
CA GLY A 138 3.77 22.00 -9.55
C GLY A 138 2.38 22.14 -10.18
N ALA A 139 1.91 21.11 -10.86
CA ALA A 139 0.60 21.13 -11.49
C ALA A 139 -0.56 21.08 -10.47
N VAL A 140 -0.44 20.28 -9.40
CA VAL A 140 -1.38 20.30 -8.27
C VAL A 140 -1.38 21.68 -7.61
N GLY A 141 -0.20 22.26 -7.34
CA GLY A 141 -0.06 23.59 -6.76
C GLY A 141 -0.71 24.68 -7.62
N LEU A 142 -0.48 24.66 -8.94
CA LEU A 142 -1.15 25.56 -9.87
C LEU A 142 -2.67 25.38 -9.87
N GLY A 143 -3.16 24.14 -9.82
CA GLY A 143 -4.59 23.85 -9.75
C GLY A 143 -5.25 24.37 -8.48
N VAL A 144 -4.59 24.21 -7.33
CA VAL A 144 -5.03 24.77 -6.04
C VAL A 144 -5.04 26.29 -6.11
N THR A 145 -3.96 26.92 -6.57
CA THR A 145 -3.87 28.39 -6.71
C THR A 145 -4.95 28.93 -7.63
N ALA A 146 -5.20 28.27 -8.78
CA ALA A 146 -6.27 28.66 -9.69
C ALA A 146 -7.65 28.56 -9.05
N THR A 147 -7.90 27.53 -8.23
CA THR A 147 -9.17 27.36 -7.51
C THR A 147 -9.37 28.46 -6.48
N VAL A 148 -8.33 28.80 -5.71
CA VAL A 148 -8.36 29.90 -4.73
C VAL A 148 -8.57 31.25 -5.43
N ALA A 149 -7.84 31.51 -6.52
CA ALA A 149 -7.98 32.74 -7.30
C ALA A 149 -9.38 32.88 -7.91
N ALA A 150 -9.97 31.79 -8.39
CA ALA A 150 -11.35 31.79 -8.89
C ALA A 150 -12.36 32.10 -7.79
N GLY A 151 -12.20 31.50 -6.60
CA GLY A 151 -13.04 31.80 -5.44
C GLY A 151 -12.95 33.28 -5.01
N ALA A 152 -11.73 33.81 -4.94
CA ALA A 152 -11.50 35.22 -4.63
C ALA A 152 -12.09 36.17 -5.68
N ALA A 153 -11.95 35.85 -6.97
CA ALA A 153 -12.52 36.64 -8.05
C ALA A 153 -14.06 36.69 -7.98
N ILE A 154 -14.71 35.56 -7.69
CA ILE A 154 -16.17 35.51 -7.51
C ILE A 154 -16.61 36.39 -6.33
N ALA A 155 -15.88 36.35 -5.22
CA ALA A 155 -16.16 37.16 -4.05
C ALA A 155 -16.02 38.67 -4.33
N VAL A 156 -14.96 39.08 -5.04
CA VAL A 156 -14.71 40.50 -5.39
C VAL A 156 -15.72 41.03 -6.40
N LEU A 157 -16.14 40.20 -7.36
CA LEU A 157 -17.11 40.59 -8.38
C LEU A 157 -18.54 40.73 -7.84
N GLY A 158 -18.77 40.41 -6.56
CA GLY A 158 -20.07 40.57 -5.91
C GLY A 158 -21.19 39.79 -6.60
N VAL A 159 -20.83 38.69 -7.27
CA VAL A 159 -21.81 37.90 -8.01
C VAL A 159 -22.64 37.13 -6.98
N ASP A 160 -23.85 37.63 -6.71
CA ASP A 160 -24.78 36.98 -5.81
C ASP A 160 -25.00 35.53 -6.24
N ALA A 161 -24.61 34.59 -5.37
CA ALA A 161 -24.83 33.15 -5.57
C ALA A 161 -26.33 32.78 -5.67
N ALA A 162 -27.23 33.74 -5.42
CA ALA A 162 -28.68 33.61 -5.57
C ALA A 162 -29.14 33.53 -7.03
N VAL A 163 -28.30 33.93 -7.99
CA VAL A 163 -28.61 33.71 -9.42
C VAL A 163 -28.33 32.24 -9.74
N GLU A 164 -29.38 31.46 -10.00
CA GLU A 164 -29.33 30.00 -10.20
C GLU A 164 -28.29 29.57 -11.25
N GLY A 165 -28.06 30.40 -12.29
CA GLY A 165 -27.02 30.19 -13.29
C GLY A 165 -25.58 30.38 -12.77
N VAL A 166 -25.35 31.29 -11.84
CA VAL A 166 -24.02 31.57 -11.25
C VAL A 166 -23.62 30.43 -10.30
N ALA A 167 -24.56 29.92 -9.51
CA ALA A 167 -24.31 28.79 -8.62
C ALA A 167 -23.93 27.52 -9.41
N LEU A 168 -24.63 27.25 -10.52
CA LEU A 168 -24.32 26.10 -11.39
C LEU A 168 -22.97 26.26 -12.08
N VAL A 169 -22.67 27.46 -12.61
CA VAL A 169 -21.38 27.77 -13.24
C VAL A 169 -20.24 27.70 -12.23
N GLY A 170 -20.43 28.18 -11.00
CA GLY A 170 -19.42 28.06 -9.93
C GLY A 170 -19.17 26.61 -9.52
N THR A 171 -20.22 25.80 -9.38
CA THR A 171 -20.10 24.37 -9.03
C THR A 171 -19.42 23.57 -10.13
N LEU A 172 -19.81 23.78 -11.38
CA LEU A 172 -19.17 23.14 -12.54
C LEU A 172 -17.73 23.62 -12.72
N GLY A 173 -17.49 24.92 -12.52
CA GLY A 173 -16.15 25.51 -12.55
C GLY A 173 -15.22 24.90 -11.51
N LEU A 174 -15.69 24.74 -10.27
CA LEU A 174 -14.95 24.08 -9.20
C LEU A 174 -14.66 22.61 -9.54
N PHE A 175 -15.66 21.88 -10.06
CA PHE A 175 -15.48 20.48 -10.48
C PHE A 175 -14.42 20.36 -11.59
N VAL A 176 -14.48 21.22 -12.61
CA VAL A 176 -13.49 21.25 -13.70
C VAL A 176 -12.11 21.62 -13.16
N ALA A 177 -12.02 22.64 -12.30
CA ALA A 177 -10.77 23.08 -11.70
C ALA A 177 -10.11 21.96 -10.87
N LEU A 178 -10.88 21.28 -10.01
CA LEU A 178 -10.39 20.14 -9.23
C LEU A 178 -9.99 18.97 -10.12
N THR A 179 -10.76 18.68 -11.18
CA THR A 179 -10.42 17.62 -12.14
C THR A 179 -9.08 17.92 -12.82
N VAL A 180 -8.88 19.16 -13.28
CA VAL A 180 -7.63 19.60 -13.88
C VAL A 180 -6.48 19.59 -12.87
N ALA A 181 -6.74 19.97 -11.61
CA ALA A 181 -5.75 19.95 -10.55
C ALA A 181 -5.27 18.53 -10.20
N PHE A 182 -6.16 17.54 -10.22
CA PHE A 182 -5.83 16.15 -9.90
C PHE A 182 -5.34 15.34 -11.10
N LEU A 183 -5.68 15.74 -12.33
CA LEU A 183 -5.30 15.02 -13.56
C LEU A 183 -3.80 14.67 -13.67
N PRO A 184 -2.85 15.56 -13.33
CA PRO A 184 -1.41 15.26 -13.34
C PRO A 184 -1.04 14.06 -12.46
N LEU A 185 -1.69 13.88 -11.30
CA LEU A 185 -1.45 12.74 -10.42
C LEU A 185 -1.76 11.43 -11.16
N TYR A 186 -2.89 11.37 -11.85
CA TYR A 186 -3.34 10.18 -12.58
C TYR A 186 -2.59 9.90 -13.87
N TYR A 187 -1.88 10.90 -14.41
CA TYR A 187 -1.10 10.77 -15.64
C TYR A 187 0.36 10.41 -15.37
N PHE A 188 1.01 11.01 -14.36
CA PHE A 188 2.46 10.87 -14.14
C PHE A 188 2.88 9.83 -13.09
N LEU A 189 2.03 9.54 -12.10
CA LEU A 189 2.36 8.61 -11.01
C LEU A 189 2.26 7.11 -11.34
N PRO A 190 1.41 6.62 -12.26
CA PRO A 190 1.26 5.18 -12.51
C PRO A 190 2.52 4.43 -12.98
N GLY A 191 3.58 5.16 -13.39
CA GLY A 191 4.81 4.54 -13.90
C GLY A 191 4.61 3.76 -15.21
N THR A 192 3.49 3.96 -15.90
CA THR A 192 3.13 3.35 -17.18
C THR A 192 2.56 4.39 -18.13
N ASP A 193 2.56 4.07 -19.42
CA ASP A 193 1.90 4.89 -20.43
C ASP A 193 0.37 4.86 -20.22
N VAL A 194 -0.16 5.91 -19.61
CA VAL A 194 -1.58 6.14 -19.40
C VAL A 194 -2.04 7.26 -20.33
N SER A 195 -3.04 6.99 -21.18
CA SER A 195 -3.62 8.02 -22.03
C SER A 195 -4.40 9.06 -21.21
N LEU A 196 -4.52 10.30 -21.69
CA LEU A 196 -5.34 11.33 -21.01
C LEU A 196 -6.79 10.86 -20.80
N SER A 197 -7.35 10.12 -21.77
CA SER A 197 -8.68 9.51 -21.67
C SER A 197 -8.80 8.46 -20.56
N GLU A 198 -7.71 7.76 -20.23
CA GLU A 198 -7.67 6.81 -19.10
C GLU A 198 -7.50 7.51 -17.76
N ALA A 199 -6.82 8.68 -17.72
CA ALA A 199 -6.55 9.40 -16.49
C ALA A 199 -7.77 10.22 -15.98
N VAL A 200 -8.54 10.81 -16.90
CA VAL A 200 -9.66 11.72 -16.59
C VAL A 200 -10.76 11.11 -15.69
N PRO A 201 -11.22 9.86 -15.87
CA PRO A 201 -12.28 9.30 -15.03
C PRO A 201 -11.94 9.30 -13.53
N GLY A 202 -10.71 8.92 -13.18
CA GLY A 202 -10.20 8.91 -11.82
C GLY A 202 -10.00 10.31 -11.25
N ALA A 203 -9.54 11.26 -12.08
CA ALA A 203 -9.44 12.67 -11.70
C ALA A 203 -10.82 13.29 -11.41
N ALA A 204 -11.82 12.98 -12.23
CA ALA A 204 -13.20 13.41 -12.03
C ALA A 204 -13.82 12.77 -10.78
N PHE A 205 -13.56 11.48 -10.55
CA PHE A 205 -13.96 10.79 -9.33
C PHE A 205 -13.34 11.44 -8.08
N ALA A 206 -12.04 11.75 -8.14
CA ALA A 206 -11.36 12.44 -7.06
C ALA A 206 -11.93 13.84 -6.81
N ALA A 207 -12.24 14.59 -7.87
CA ALA A 207 -12.89 15.90 -7.74
C ALA A 207 -14.23 15.79 -7.01
N ILE A 208 -15.09 14.84 -7.39
CA ILE A 208 -16.38 14.60 -6.72
C ILE A 208 -16.18 14.20 -5.26
N GLY A 209 -15.29 13.23 -5.01
CA GLY A 209 -15.01 12.77 -3.65
C GLY A 209 -14.41 13.86 -2.77
N TRP A 210 -13.56 14.72 -3.34
CA TRP A 210 -12.99 15.87 -2.66
C TRP A 210 -14.05 16.91 -2.29
N THR A 211 -14.95 17.24 -3.22
CA THR A 211 -16.08 18.14 -2.93
C THR A 211 -17.01 17.55 -1.87
N ALA A 212 -17.30 16.25 -1.93
CA ALA A 212 -18.11 15.56 -0.92
C ALA A 212 -17.43 15.60 0.46
N LEU A 213 -16.11 15.39 0.50
CA LEU A 213 -15.32 15.45 1.72
C LEU A 213 -15.31 16.87 2.32
N GLN A 214 -15.12 17.90 1.50
CA GLN A 214 -15.21 19.31 1.93
C GLN A 214 -16.58 19.64 2.51
N THR A 215 -17.66 19.23 1.83
CA THR A 215 -19.03 19.45 2.31
C THR A 215 -19.29 18.72 3.63
N GLY A 216 -18.88 17.45 3.73
CA GLY A 216 -19.01 16.67 4.96
C GLY A 216 -18.26 17.31 6.12
N PHE A 217 -17.03 17.79 5.85
CA PHE A 217 -16.24 18.49 6.84
C PHE A 217 -16.90 19.80 7.30
N ARG A 218 -17.43 20.60 6.38
CA ARG A 218 -18.14 21.86 6.71
C ARG A 218 -19.36 21.61 7.59
N ILE A 219 -20.19 20.61 7.25
CA ILE A 219 -21.35 20.21 8.06
C ILE A 219 -20.90 19.81 9.46
N TYR A 220 -19.80 19.08 9.53
CA TYR A 220 -19.29 18.56 10.78
C TYR A 220 -18.64 19.61 11.67
N ALA A 221 -17.85 20.53 11.10
CA ALA A 221 -17.26 21.66 11.80
C ALA A 221 -18.33 22.66 12.28
N GLY A 222 -19.43 22.81 11.54
CA GLY A 222 -20.59 23.63 11.94
C GLY A 222 -21.40 23.06 13.11
N ALA A 223 -21.17 21.81 13.52
CA ALA A 223 -21.77 21.24 14.73
C ALA A 223 -20.91 21.61 15.96
N THR A 224 -20.99 22.89 16.34
CA THR A 224 -20.09 23.65 17.22
C THR A 224 -19.77 23.01 18.59
N ASP A 225 -20.62 22.12 19.12
CA ASP A 225 -20.47 21.58 20.48
C ASP A 225 -19.59 20.31 20.58
N ALA A 226 -19.44 19.54 19.51
CA ALA A 226 -18.79 18.22 19.59
C ALA A 226 -17.25 18.29 19.63
N TYR A 227 -16.67 19.37 19.11
CA TYR A 227 -15.22 19.56 18.93
C TYR A 227 -14.58 20.40 20.00
N ALA A 228 -15.27 21.45 20.46
CA ALA A 228 -14.80 22.34 21.51
C ALA A 228 -14.46 21.58 22.81
N ALA A 229 -15.14 20.46 23.08
CA ALA A 229 -14.88 19.59 24.23
C ALA A 229 -13.48 18.94 24.22
N TYR A 230 -12.85 18.77 23.05
CA TYR A 230 -11.54 18.13 22.89
C TYR A 230 -10.42 19.11 22.50
N GLY A 231 -10.74 20.39 22.27
CA GLY A 231 -9.79 21.46 21.94
C GLY A 231 -8.85 21.09 20.79
N ILE A 232 -7.56 21.40 20.94
CA ILE A 232 -6.51 21.18 19.92
C ILE A 232 -6.42 19.71 19.49
N LEU A 233 -6.62 18.75 20.40
CA LEU A 233 -6.57 17.32 20.06
C LEU A 233 -7.70 16.94 19.11
N GLY A 234 -8.90 17.51 19.29
CA GLY A 234 -10.02 17.33 18.39
C GLY A 234 -9.71 17.85 16.99
N GLY A 235 -9.15 19.06 16.89
CA GLY A 235 -8.75 19.66 15.62
C GLY A 235 -7.69 18.84 14.87
N VAL A 236 -6.67 18.33 15.56
CA VAL A 236 -5.63 17.47 14.97
C VAL A 236 -6.21 16.15 14.47
N LEU A 237 -7.03 15.47 15.29
CA LEU A 237 -7.68 14.22 14.88
C LEU A 237 -8.58 14.40 13.68
N LEU A 238 -9.32 15.51 13.66
CA LEU A 238 -10.20 15.87 12.57
C LEU A 238 -9.41 16.14 11.28
N LEU A 239 -8.33 16.92 11.36
CA LEU A 239 -7.42 17.19 10.23
C LEU A 239 -6.80 15.90 9.69
N VAL A 240 -6.29 15.02 10.55
CA VAL A 240 -5.73 13.73 10.14
C VAL A 240 -6.78 12.87 9.45
N THR A 241 -8.01 12.87 9.96
CA THR A 241 -9.13 12.15 9.35
C THR A 241 -9.45 12.70 7.96
N PHE A 242 -9.46 14.02 7.81
CA PHE A 242 -9.65 14.67 6.50
C PHE A 242 -8.56 14.29 5.51
N LEU A 243 -7.28 14.38 5.91
CA LEU A 243 -6.16 13.99 5.08
C LEU A 243 -6.21 12.50 4.70
N TYR A 244 -6.60 11.64 5.64
CA TYR A 244 -6.80 10.21 5.41
C TYR A 244 -7.89 9.94 4.36
N LEU A 245 -9.07 10.53 4.53
CA LEU A 245 -10.18 10.36 3.59
C LEU A 245 -9.84 10.97 2.22
N GLY A 246 -9.13 12.09 2.18
CA GLY A 246 -8.65 12.71 0.94
C GLY A 246 -7.67 11.79 0.19
N ALA A 247 -6.68 11.24 0.89
CA ALA A 247 -5.76 10.25 0.33
C ALA A 247 -6.50 8.99 -0.16
N LEU A 248 -7.49 8.52 0.60
CA LEU A 248 -8.31 7.38 0.22
C LEU A 248 -9.09 7.64 -1.07
N VAL A 249 -9.74 8.80 -1.19
CA VAL A 249 -10.46 9.22 -2.41
C VAL A 249 -9.51 9.24 -3.62
N LEU A 250 -8.30 9.77 -3.47
CA LEU A 250 -7.30 9.80 -4.54
C LEU A 250 -6.91 8.38 -4.99
N LEU A 251 -6.62 7.49 -4.04
CA LEU A 251 -6.25 6.10 -4.34
C LEU A 251 -7.42 5.32 -4.95
N LEU A 252 -8.66 5.57 -4.52
CA LEU A 252 -9.84 4.96 -5.14
C LEU A 252 -10.07 5.44 -6.58
N GLY A 253 -9.78 6.71 -6.88
CA GLY A 253 -9.73 7.19 -8.27
C GLY A 253 -8.66 6.45 -9.10
N ALA A 254 -7.54 6.06 -8.48
CA ALA A 254 -6.48 5.33 -9.18
C ALA A 254 -6.93 3.89 -9.46
N VAL A 255 -7.58 3.25 -8.49
CA VAL A 255 -8.21 1.92 -8.66
C VAL A 255 -9.27 1.97 -9.75
N LEU A 256 -10.11 3.02 -9.77
CA LEU A 256 -11.12 3.20 -10.82
C LEU A 256 -10.47 3.22 -12.21
N ASN A 257 -9.41 4.00 -12.40
CA ASN A 257 -8.70 4.06 -13.68
C ASN A 257 -8.05 2.72 -14.06
N ALA A 258 -7.39 2.05 -13.11
CA ALA A 258 -6.79 0.74 -13.33
C ALA A 258 -7.84 -0.29 -13.79
N VAL A 259 -8.97 -0.36 -13.08
CA VAL A 259 -10.08 -1.27 -13.41
C VAL A 259 -10.71 -0.92 -14.76
N LEU A 260 -10.91 0.36 -15.07
CA LEU A 260 -11.43 0.80 -16.37
C LEU A 260 -10.51 0.44 -17.54
N ALA A 261 -9.20 0.49 -17.31
CA ALA A 261 -8.17 0.08 -18.26
C ALA A 261 -7.97 -1.45 -18.32
N GLY A 262 -8.70 -2.23 -17.53
CA GLY A 262 -8.55 -3.69 -17.47
C GLY A 262 -7.31 -4.17 -16.74
N ARG A 263 -6.66 -3.29 -15.97
CA ARG A 263 -5.54 -3.60 -15.07
C ARG A 263 -6.15 -4.00 -13.73
N SER A 264 -6.29 -5.30 -13.46
CA SER A 264 -6.82 -5.75 -12.18
C SER A 264 -5.82 -5.44 -11.06
N PRO A 265 -6.23 -4.77 -9.97
CA PRO A 265 -5.38 -4.65 -8.79
C PRO A 265 -5.06 -6.06 -8.27
N PRO A 266 -3.85 -6.32 -7.74
CA PRO A 266 -3.48 -7.63 -7.23
C PRO A 266 -4.39 -7.99 -6.06
N SER A 267 -5.42 -8.79 -6.33
CA SER A 267 -6.43 -9.19 -5.35
C SER A 267 -6.05 -10.43 -4.55
N ASP A 268 -4.91 -11.07 -4.87
CA ASP A 268 -4.46 -12.30 -4.20
C ASP A 268 -3.04 -12.18 -3.63
N PRO A 269 -2.81 -12.53 -2.35
CA PRO A 269 -1.47 -12.76 -1.79
C PRO A 269 -0.65 -13.76 -2.61
N ASP A 270 -1.32 -14.68 -3.33
CA ASP A 270 -0.71 -15.73 -4.13
C ASP A 270 -0.25 -15.27 -5.52
N SER A 271 -0.83 -14.19 -6.07
CA SER A 271 -0.41 -13.63 -7.37
C SER A 271 1.04 -13.07 -7.35
N MET A 272 1.55 -12.73 -6.15
CA MET A 272 2.95 -12.36 -5.96
C MET A 272 3.91 -13.54 -6.09
N THR A 273 3.50 -14.78 -5.80
CA THR A 273 4.37 -15.95 -6.03
C THR A 273 4.55 -16.23 -7.52
N ALA A 274 3.53 -15.96 -8.33
CA ALA A 274 3.59 -16.08 -9.78
C ALA A 274 4.41 -14.94 -10.42
N ALA A 275 4.22 -13.69 -9.99
CA ALA A 275 4.96 -12.54 -10.51
C ALA A 275 6.44 -12.51 -10.06
N ALA A 276 6.73 -12.87 -8.80
CA ALA A 276 8.10 -13.01 -8.32
C ALA A 276 8.83 -14.20 -8.97
N GLY A 277 8.10 -15.23 -9.43
CA GLY A 277 8.64 -16.31 -10.26
C GLY A 277 8.98 -15.89 -11.70
N ALA A 278 8.35 -14.83 -12.21
CA ALA A 278 8.58 -14.32 -13.57
C ALA A 278 9.69 -13.25 -13.65
N ALA A 279 9.98 -12.55 -12.55
CA ALA A 279 10.98 -11.47 -12.50
C ALA A 279 12.36 -11.88 -11.96
N ALA A 280 12.58 -13.16 -11.63
CA ALA A 280 13.93 -13.65 -11.39
C ALA A 280 14.71 -13.65 -12.72
N PRO A 281 15.95 -13.13 -12.78
CA PRO A 281 16.78 -13.36 -13.96
C PRO A 281 16.87 -14.86 -14.17
N ALA A 282 16.73 -15.32 -15.41
CA ALA A 282 16.82 -16.72 -15.81
C ALA A 282 18.25 -17.29 -15.62
N ALA A 283 18.83 -17.14 -14.44
CA ALA A 283 20.06 -17.75 -14.01
C ALA A 283 19.70 -19.10 -13.38
N GLY A 284 19.82 -20.16 -14.18
CA GLY A 284 19.85 -21.54 -13.68
C GLY A 284 18.54 -22.31 -13.73
N ARG A 285 17.67 -22.08 -14.72
CA ARG A 285 16.73 -23.15 -15.12
C ARG A 285 17.58 -24.20 -15.85
N PRO A 286 17.73 -25.44 -15.33
CA PRO A 286 18.33 -26.50 -16.14
C PRO A 286 17.51 -26.61 -17.43
N PRO A 287 18.16 -26.79 -18.59
CA PRO A 287 17.43 -26.85 -19.85
C PRO A 287 16.33 -27.91 -19.73
N ALA A 288 15.10 -27.53 -20.09
CA ALA A 288 14.08 -28.52 -20.37
C ALA A 288 14.69 -29.54 -21.34
N PRO A 289 14.48 -30.85 -21.14
CA PRO A 289 15.08 -31.83 -22.02
C PRO A 289 14.63 -31.51 -23.45
N SER A 290 15.59 -31.10 -24.26
CA SER A 290 15.44 -31.02 -25.70
C SER A 290 14.93 -32.39 -26.13
N ALA A 291 13.77 -32.41 -26.78
CA ALA A 291 13.33 -33.54 -27.58
C ALA A 291 14.28 -33.65 -28.78
N ASP A 292 15.48 -34.12 -28.50
CA ASP A 292 16.45 -34.60 -29.46
C ASP A 292 16.90 -35.97 -28.93
N THR A 293 15.97 -36.91 -28.98
CA THR A 293 16.33 -38.32 -28.92
C THR A 293 16.84 -38.67 -30.30
N THR A 294 18.10 -38.34 -30.58
CA THR A 294 18.90 -39.15 -31.50
C THR A 294 18.96 -40.53 -30.90
N VAL A 295 18.04 -41.39 -31.32
CA VAL A 295 18.08 -42.83 -31.07
C VAL A 295 19.43 -43.30 -31.61
N PRO A 296 20.33 -43.89 -30.80
CA PRO A 296 21.50 -44.53 -31.35
C PRO A 296 21.03 -45.70 -32.22
N ALA A 297 21.32 -45.62 -33.52
CA ALA A 297 21.02 -46.63 -34.54
C ALA A 297 21.82 -47.95 -34.37
N SER A 298 22.22 -48.29 -33.15
CA SER A 298 23.02 -49.46 -32.80
C SER A 298 22.38 -50.35 -31.73
N ALA A 299 21.15 -50.07 -31.29
CA ALA A 299 20.33 -51.04 -30.53
C ALA A 299 19.37 -51.85 -31.41
N VAL A 300 19.59 -51.84 -32.74
CA VAL A 300 18.80 -52.57 -33.76
C VAL A 300 19.38 -53.97 -34.04
N THR A 301 20.48 -54.40 -33.42
CA THR A 301 21.22 -55.60 -33.85
C THR A 301 21.61 -56.58 -32.75
N ALA A 302 20.80 -56.77 -31.71
CA ALA A 302 20.97 -57.92 -30.80
C ALA A 302 19.72 -58.25 -30.00
N ARG A 303 18.70 -58.80 -30.66
CA ARG A 303 17.89 -59.95 -30.19
C ARG A 303 16.97 -60.38 -31.33
N SER A 304 17.62 -60.80 -32.40
CA SER A 304 17.03 -61.49 -33.54
C SER A 304 17.37 -62.97 -33.40
N ASP A 305 17.00 -63.59 -32.28
CA ASP A 305 17.08 -65.04 -32.17
C ASP A 305 15.79 -65.56 -31.50
N THR A 306 15.07 -66.31 -32.32
CA THR A 306 14.03 -67.30 -31.98
C THR A 306 12.77 -66.79 -31.30
N MET A 307 11.76 -66.47 -32.11
CA MET A 307 10.57 -67.32 -32.14
C MET A 307 9.90 -67.19 -33.51
N THR A 308 10.09 -68.23 -34.31
CA THR A 308 9.37 -68.49 -35.56
C THR A 308 7.89 -68.31 -35.29
N ARG A 309 7.26 -67.35 -35.96
CA ARG A 309 5.81 -67.18 -35.94
C ARG A 309 5.24 -68.30 -36.80
N ASP A 310 5.04 -69.44 -36.16
CA ASP A 310 4.19 -70.48 -36.72
C ASP A 310 2.76 -69.93 -36.78
N ARG A 311 2.11 -70.25 -37.88
CA ARG A 311 0.75 -69.81 -38.19
C ARG A 311 -0.19 -70.50 -37.19
N PRO A 312 -1.12 -69.81 -36.51
CA PRO A 312 -2.06 -70.54 -35.67
C PRO A 312 -2.97 -71.36 -36.59
N ASP A 313 -2.88 -72.67 -36.45
CA ASP A 313 -3.97 -73.56 -36.81
C ASP A 313 -5.21 -73.17 -35.98
N ASP A 314 -6.37 -73.17 -36.63
CA ASP A 314 -7.68 -72.81 -36.07
C ASP A 314 -8.20 -73.82 -35.01
N ASP A 315 -7.37 -74.25 -34.05
CA ASP A 315 -7.77 -75.22 -33.02
C ASP A 315 -7.12 -74.96 -31.65
N ALA A 316 -7.00 -73.67 -31.26
CA ALA A 316 -6.67 -73.32 -29.88
C ALA A 316 -7.78 -73.85 -28.97
N SER A 317 -7.47 -74.87 -28.17
CA SER A 317 -8.43 -75.49 -27.27
C SER A 317 -8.96 -74.43 -26.28
N ASN A 318 -10.24 -74.53 -25.91
CA ASN A 318 -10.84 -73.64 -24.91
C ASN A 318 -10.07 -73.61 -23.57
N GLU A 319 -9.20 -74.61 -23.32
CA GLU A 319 -8.31 -74.68 -22.17
C GLU A 319 -7.21 -73.59 -22.22
N GLU A 320 -6.51 -73.43 -23.35
CA GLU A 320 -5.40 -72.46 -23.49
C GLU A 320 -5.88 -71.01 -23.38
N LEU A 321 -7.05 -70.71 -23.96
CA LEU A 321 -7.65 -69.39 -23.83
C LEU A 321 -8.07 -69.09 -22.38
N ARG A 322 -8.47 -70.11 -21.61
CA ARG A 322 -8.80 -69.95 -20.19
C ARG A 322 -7.55 -69.71 -19.36
N GLU A 323 -6.48 -70.43 -19.62
CA GLU A 323 -5.19 -70.23 -18.93
C GLU A 323 -4.62 -68.82 -19.21
N GLU A 324 -4.75 -68.31 -20.42
CA GLU A 324 -4.29 -66.96 -20.77
C GLU A 324 -5.14 -65.87 -20.09
N ILE A 325 -6.46 -66.08 -20.00
CA ILE A 325 -7.36 -65.19 -19.25
C ILE A 325 -7.02 -65.20 -17.76
N GLU A 326 -6.74 -66.37 -17.19
CA GLU A 326 -6.42 -66.52 -15.77
C GLU A 326 -5.09 -65.82 -15.44
N ARG A 327 -4.08 -65.90 -16.33
CA ARG A 327 -2.85 -65.11 -16.21
C ARG A 327 -3.07 -63.61 -16.25
N LEU A 328 -3.96 -63.14 -17.12
CA LEU A 328 -4.27 -61.71 -17.25
C LEU A 328 -5.00 -61.17 -16.00
N TYR A 329 -5.86 -61.98 -15.39
CA TYR A 329 -6.49 -61.63 -14.11
C TYR A 329 -5.46 -61.56 -12.97
N ASP A 330 -4.56 -62.54 -12.88
CA ASP A 330 -3.47 -62.56 -11.89
C ASP A 330 -2.54 -61.33 -12.03
N GLU A 331 -2.29 -60.88 -13.26
CA GLU A 331 -1.46 -59.69 -13.51
C GLU A 331 -2.19 -58.40 -13.13
N LEU A 332 -3.51 -58.35 -13.33
CA LEU A 332 -4.35 -57.22 -12.93
C LEU A 332 -4.41 -57.10 -11.40
N ASP A 333 -4.60 -58.19 -10.67
CA ASP A 333 -4.64 -58.19 -9.20
C ASP A 333 -3.31 -57.70 -8.60
N ARG A 334 -2.17 -58.17 -9.13
CA ARG A 334 -0.84 -57.67 -8.70
C ARG A 334 -0.58 -56.21 -9.09
N PHE A 335 -1.31 -55.68 -10.06
CA PHE A 335 -1.22 -54.28 -10.44
C PHE A 335 -2.08 -53.41 -9.53
N GLU A 336 -3.30 -53.85 -9.20
CA GLU A 336 -4.21 -53.18 -8.27
C GLU A 336 -3.61 -53.09 -6.87
N GLU A 337 -3.03 -54.18 -6.37
CA GLU A 337 -2.35 -54.21 -5.06
C GLU A 337 -1.16 -53.24 -5.00
N ARG A 338 -0.44 -53.06 -6.12
CA ARG A 338 0.66 -52.07 -6.25
C ARG A 338 0.17 -50.63 -6.29
N ILE A 339 -1.02 -50.40 -6.83
CA ILE A 339 -1.65 -49.08 -6.83
C ILE A 339 -2.14 -48.75 -5.42
N GLU A 340 -2.75 -49.69 -4.72
CA GLU A 340 -3.26 -49.46 -3.37
C GLU A 340 -2.15 -49.14 -2.37
N ASP A 341 -1.02 -49.86 -2.42
CA ASP A 341 0.17 -49.59 -1.58
C ASP A 341 0.80 -48.22 -1.88
N ARG A 342 0.72 -47.75 -3.13
CA ARG A 342 1.31 -46.48 -3.57
C ARG A 342 0.33 -45.29 -3.47
N THR A 343 -0.96 -45.54 -3.23
CA THR A 343 -1.97 -44.51 -3.04
C THR A 343 -2.04 -44.12 -1.56
N VAL A 344 -1.06 -43.34 -1.13
CA VAL A 344 -1.02 -42.81 0.24
C VAL A 344 -2.33 -42.08 0.52
N HIS A 345 -3.06 -42.57 1.53
CA HIS A 345 -4.40 -42.07 1.86
C HIS A 345 -4.34 -40.56 2.14
N ARG A 346 -5.10 -39.79 1.37
CA ARG A 346 -5.15 -38.31 1.41
C ARG A 346 -5.31 -37.75 2.85
N GLU A 347 -5.99 -38.50 3.71
CA GLU A 347 -6.25 -38.14 5.11
C GLU A 347 -4.98 -38.10 5.99
N THR A 348 -4.03 -39.01 5.78
CA THR A 348 -2.78 -39.04 6.58
C THR A 348 -1.87 -37.88 6.20
N LEU A 349 -1.72 -37.62 4.90
CA LEU A 349 -0.98 -36.47 4.35
C LEU A 349 -1.54 -35.12 4.83
N GLU A 350 -2.87 -34.95 4.84
CA GLU A 350 -3.50 -33.72 5.33
C GLU A 350 -3.25 -33.52 6.83
N SER A 351 -3.31 -34.59 7.62
CA SER A 351 -3.09 -34.53 9.07
C SER A 351 -1.66 -34.12 9.43
N ASP A 352 -0.66 -34.64 8.71
CA ASP A 352 0.75 -34.33 8.93
C ASP A 352 1.12 -32.95 8.41
N LEU A 353 0.56 -32.52 7.27
CA LEU A 353 0.68 -31.14 6.80
C LEU A 353 0.05 -30.15 7.78
N ARG A 354 -1.18 -30.41 8.27
CA ARG A 354 -1.81 -29.57 9.30
C ARG A 354 -1.02 -29.54 10.60
N ARG A 355 -0.38 -30.65 10.99
CA ARG A 355 0.47 -30.74 12.18
C ARG A 355 1.78 -29.94 11.99
N TYR A 356 2.41 -30.06 10.82
CA TYR A 356 3.61 -29.32 10.45
C TYR A 356 3.35 -27.81 10.39
N VAL A 357 2.28 -27.38 9.71
CA VAL A 357 1.89 -25.97 9.60
C VAL A 357 1.55 -25.40 10.98
N ARG A 358 0.79 -26.11 11.83
CA ARG A 358 0.53 -25.65 13.21
C ARG A 358 1.80 -25.48 14.03
N ARG A 359 2.79 -26.38 13.92
CA ARG A 359 4.09 -26.23 14.60
C ARG A 359 4.89 -25.05 14.06
N ARG A 360 4.88 -24.82 12.74
CA ARG A 360 5.61 -23.72 12.10
C ARG A 360 5.02 -22.36 12.49
N VAL A 361 3.69 -22.22 12.42
CA VAL A 361 2.97 -20.97 12.73
C VAL A 361 3.13 -20.57 14.20
N ARG A 362 3.11 -21.54 15.13
CA ARG A 362 3.31 -21.25 16.57
C ARG A 362 4.75 -20.85 16.91
N ARG A 363 5.76 -21.34 16.18
CA ARG A 363 7.17 -20.96 16.42
C ARG A 363 7.52 -19.52 16.01
N GLY A 364 6.71 -18.90 15.14
CA GLY A 364 6.94 -17.54 14.65
C GLY A 364 6.32 -16.43 15.53
N LYS A 365 5.17 -16.68 16.17
CA LYS A 365 4.42 -15.60 16.85
C LYS A 365 4.95 -15.19 18.23
N ALA A 366 5.70 -16.04 18.93
CA ALA A 366 6.10 -15.76 20.32
C ALA A 366 7.44 -15.01 20.48
N ARG A 367 8.35 -15.05 19.48
CA ARG A 367 9.71 -14.51 19.61
C ARG A 367 9.85 -13.00 19.33
N GLY A 368 8.79 -12.35 18.87
CA GLY A 368 8.83 -10.94 18.44
C GLY A 368 8.23 -9.93 19.41
N TRP A 369 7.68 -10.34 20.57
CA TRP A 369 6.94 -9.44 21.46
C TRP A 369 7.83 -8.54 22.32
N GLY A 370 9.11 -8.88 22.50
CA GLY A 370 10.05 -8.13 23.32
C GLY A 370 10.08 -6.63 23.00
N PRO A 371 10.32 -6.23 21.74
CA PRO A 371 10.27 -4.82 21.32
C PRO A 371 8.97 -4.10 21.68
N TYR A 372 7.83 -4.76 21.49
CA TYR A 372 6.51 -4.17 21.74
C TYR A 372 6.21 -4.02 23.23
N LEU A 373 6.67 -4.95 24.07
CA LEU A 373 6.54 -4.85 25.53
C LEU A 373 7.41 -3.73 26.10
N VAL A 374 8.62 -3.56 25.57
CA VAL A 374 9.51 -2.44 25.97
C VAL A 374 8.92 -1.11 25.52
N LEU A 375 8.38 -1.05 24.30
CA LEU A 375 7.68 0.14 23.81
C LEU A 375 6.47 0.45 24.71
N LEU A 376 5.61 -0.53 24.98
CA LEU A 376 4.43 -0.37 25.85
C LEU A 376 4.81 0.12 27.26
N TYR A 377 5.87 -0.46 27.85
CA TYR A 377 6.40 -0.02 29.14
C TYR A 377 6.88 1.44 29.08
N GLY A 378 7.65 1.80 28.05
CA GLY A 378 8.09 3.16 27.82
C GLY A 378 6.93 4.14 27.72
N THR A 379 5.92 3.83 26.89
CA THR A 379 4.74 4.67 26.72
C THR A 379 3.95 4.82 28.02
N ALA A 380 3.74 3.73 28.77
CA ALA A 380 3.04 3.77 30.04
C ALA A 380 3.78 4.61 31.10
N MET A 381 5.10 4.48 31.17
CA MET A 381 5.93 5.27 32.10
C MET A 381 5.97 6.75 31.70
N THR A 382 6.01 7.06 30.41
CA THR A 382 5.91 8.45 29.92
C THR A 382 4.56 9.06 30.27
N LEU A 383 3.45 8.35 30.06
CA LEU A 383 2.13 8.83 30.50
C LEU A 383 2.07 9.06 32.02
N GLY A 384 2.59 8.11 32.80
CA GLY A 384 2.67 8.25 34.26
C GLY A 384 3.48 9.47 34.69
N ALA A 385 4.59 9.75 34.00
CA ALA A 385 5.42 10.92 34.26
C ALA A 385 4.67 12.23 34.00
N PHE A 386 3.93 12.34 32.88
CA PHE A 386 3.13 13.55 32.59
C PHE A 386 1.91 13.70 33.50
N TYR A 387 1.38 12.61 34.04
CA TYR A 387 0.26 12.66 34.98
C TYR A 387 0.69 13.13 36.37
N TRP A 388 1.87 12.70 36.85
CA TRP A 388 2.33 12.96 38.23
C TRP A 388 3.34 14.10 38.36
N LEU A 389 4.02 14.51 37.27
CA LEU A 389 5.06 15.54 37.29
C LEU A 389 4.66 16.71 36.39
N ALA A 390 4.93 17.93 36.84
CA ALA A 390 4.70 19.14 36.07
C ALA A 390 6.02 19.92 35.82
N GLY A 391 6.06 20.67 34.72
CA GLY A 391 7.20 21.54 34.36
C GLY A 391 8.47 20.80 33.95
N GLY A 392 9.65 21.38 34.23
CA GLY A 392 10.95 20.83 33.80
C GLY A 392 11.27 19.43 34.32
N TRP A 393 10.66 19.02 35.44
CA TRP A 393 10.82 17.67 36.01
C TRP A 393 10.19 16.57 35.16
N ALA A 394 9.09 16.87 34.45
CA ALA A 394 8.49 15.93 33.50
C ALA A 394 9.41 15.69 32.30
N VAL A 395 10.07 16.75 31.82
CA VAL A 395 11.06 16.65 30.72
C VAL A 395 12.29 15.85 31.16
N LEU A 396 12.80 16.09 32.37
CA LEU A 396 13.91 15.32 32.92
C LEU A 396 13.56 13.83 33.08
N ALA A 397 12.36 13.54 33.63
CA ALA A 397 11.86 12.18 33.74
C ALA A 397 11.71 11.49 32.38
N MET A 398 11.24 12.22 31.35
CA MET A 398 11.16 11.70 29.98
C MET A 398 12.53 11.32 29.43
N VAL A 399 13.55 12.16 29.62
CA VAL A 399 14.93 11.88 29.17
C VAL A 399 15.48 10.63 29.86
N VAL A 400 15.25 10.47 31.17
CA VAL A 400 15.68 9.30 31.94
C VAL A 400 14.96 8.02 31.49
N ILE A 401 13.64 8.08 31.30
CA ILE A 401 12.83 6.94 30.81
C ILE A 401 13.26 6.55 29.40
N TRP A 402 13.51 7.53 28.53
CA TRP A 402 13.94 7.30 27.15
C TRP A 402 15.33 6.65 27.09
N LEU A 403 16.30 7.13 27.89
CA LEU A 403 17.62 6.50 27.97
C LEU A 403 17.57 5.10 28.57
N SER A 404 16.70 4.87 29.56
CA SER A 404 16.51 3.55 30.18
C SER A 404 15.88 2.54 29.21
N THR A 405 14.85 2.94 28.46
CA THR A 405 14.19 2.09 27.46
C THR A 405 15.11 1.80 26.26
N LEU A 406 15.92 2.77 25.83
CA LEU A 406 16.94 2.58 24.80
C LEU A 406 18.03 1.59 25.24
N GLY A 407 18.50 1.71 26.49
CA GLY A 407 19.47 0.79 27.08
C GLY A 407 18.95 -0.64 27.20
N LEU A 408 17.69 -0.81 27.63
CA LEU A 408 17.04 -2.11 27.71
C LEU A 408 16.87 -2.74 26.32
N TYR A 409 16.53 -1.93 25.31
CA TYR A 409 16.40 -2.38 23.92
C TYR A 409 17.75 -2.85 23.35
N ALA A 410 18.82 -2.10 23.59
CA ALA A 410 20.17 -2.47 23.18
C ALA A 410 20.63 -3.78 23.85
N LEU A 411 20.38 -3.94 25.16
CA LEU A 411 20.69 -5.17 25.89
C LEU A 411 19.94 -6.38 25.32
N MET A 412 18.63 -6.23 25.07
CA MET A 412 17.80 -7.28 24.49
C MET A 412 18.27 -7.66 23.08
N LEU A 413 18.68 -6.67 22.27
CA LEU A 413 19.23 -6.92 20.94
C LEU A 413 20.52 -7.76 21.04
N ILE A 414 21.45 -7.39 21.92
CA ILE A 414 22.70 -8.11 22.15
C ILE A 414 22.44 -9.54 22.63
N VAL A 415 21.54 -9.73 23.59
CA VAL A 415 21.18 -11.06 24.11
C VAL A 415 20.49 -11.89 23.02
N GLY A 416 19.59 -11.28 22.25
CA GLY A 416 18.89 -11.93 21.14
C GLY A 416 19.83 -12.38 20.02
N THR A 417 20.80 -11.54 19.64
CA THR A 417 21.83 -11.91 18.67
C THR A 417 22.76 -12.98 19.21
N THR A 418 23.13 -12.93 20.49
CA THR A 418 24.00 -13.91 21.14
C THR A 418 23.35 -15.29 21.24
N LEU A 419 22.08 -15.36 21.66
CA LEU A 419 21.31 -16.61 21.72
C LEU A 419 21.06 -17.19 20.32
N THR A 420 20.88 -16.33 19.32
CA THR A 420 20.72 -16.77 17.92
C THR A 420 22.04 -17.31 17.36
N ALA A 421 23.16 -16.67 17.68
CA ALA A 421 24.50 -17.11 17.30
C ALA A 421 24.89 -18.42 18.00
N ALA A 422 24.54 -18.59 19.28
CA ALA A 422 24.78 -19.82 20.03
C ALA A 422 24.01 -21.05 19.51
N GLY A 423 22.93 -20.84 18.74
CA GLY A 423 22.17 -21.90 18.07
C GLY A 423 22.67 -22.28 16.67
N LEU A 424 23.67 -21.58 16.13
CA LEU A 424 24.28 -21.88 14.81
C LEU A 424 25.07 -23.21 14.75
N PRO A 425 25.86 -23.63 15.76
CA PRO A 425 26.67 -24.84 15.64
C PRO A 425 25.82 -26.12 15.51
N GLY A 426 24.67 -26.21 16.17
CA GLY A 426 23.75 -27.35 16.02
C GLY A 426 23.15 -27.48 14.61
N ARG A 427 22.81 -26.35 13.97
CA ARG A 427 22.23 -26.33 12.62
C ARG A 427 23.24 -26.61 11.50
N LEU A 428 24.53 -26.41 11.78
CA LEU A 428 25.62 -26.75 10.86
C LEU A 428 25.98 -28.23 10.97
N LEU A 429 26.01 -28.78 12.19
CA LEU A 429 26.23 -30.21 12.43
C LEU A 429 25.14 -31.10 11.80
N ASP A 430 23.86 -30.73 11.94
CA ASP A 430 22.77 -31.50 11.31
C ASP A 430 22.85 -31.50 9.77
N ARG A 431 23.33 -30.40 9.18
CA ARG A 431 23.47 -30.27 7.71
C ARG A 431 24.65 -31.05 7.14
N VAL A 432 25.64 -31.39 7.97
CA VAL A 432 26.79 -32.24 7.58
C VAL A 432 26.47 -33.73 7.78
N ARG A 433 25.48 -34.06 8.62
CA ARG A 433 25.08 -35.45 8.90
C ARG A 433 24.06 -36.02 7.90
N ASP A 434 23.37 -35.15 7.17
CA ASP A 434 22.40 -35.46 6.09
C ASP A 434 23.02 -35.38 4.67
N ARG A 435 24.35 -35.31 4.57
CA ARG A 435 25.12 -35.57 3.33
C ARG A 435 25.97 -36.80 3.53
#